data_AF-A0A7R9FIN3-F1
#
_entry.id   AF-A0A7R9FIN3-F1
#
_cell.length_a   1.000
_cell.length_b   1.000
_cell.length_c   1.000
_cell.angle_alpha   90.00
_cell.angle_beta   90.00
_cell.angle_gamma   90.00
#
_symmetry.space_group_name_H-M   'P 1'
#
loop_
_entity.id
_entity.type
_entity.pdbx_description
1 polymer ?
#
loop_
_entity_poly.entity_id
_entity_poly.type
_entity_poly.pdbx_seq_one_letter_code
_entity_poly.pdbx_strand_id
1 'polypeptide(L)'
;MVREIAPVLHVSEPQPWFPCSQEYLKSDPSERSHELNLIFTVKQGDEPDSFKSLFPSWDPAHWEDQVRISAIWAALTTNRTV
;
A
#
# COMPACT_ATOMS: atom_id res chain seq x y z
N MET A 1 -1.17 21.32 -23.49
CA MET A 1 -0.39 20.16 -23.02
C MET A 1 -1.22 19.47 -21.95
N VAL A 2 -2.17 18.64 -22.36
CA VAL A 2 -3.02 17.87 -21.44
C VAL A 2 -2.29 16.56 -21.16
N ARG A 3 -1.83 16.36 -19.92
CA ARG A 3 -1.30 15.07 -19.51
C ARG A 3 -2.51 14.20 -19.21
N GLU A 4 -2.79 13.30 -20.14
CA GLU A 4 -3.74 12.22 -19.98
C GLU A 4 -3.33 11.40 -18.76
N ILE A 5 -4.17 11.41 -17.72
CA ILE A 5 -3.97 10.58 -16.53
C ILE A 5 -4.40 9.18 -16.96
N ALA A 6 -3.45 8.38 -17.45
CA ALA A 6 -3.71 6.99 -17.80
C ALA A 6 -4.26 6.26 -16.56
N PRO A 7 -5.40 5.56 -16.66
CA PRO A 7 -5.83 4.70 -15.57
C PRO A 7 -4.79 3.60 -15.41
N VAL A 8 -4.38 3.31 -14.19
CA VAL A 8 -3.51 2.17 -13.89
C VAL A 8 -4.26 0.89 -14.27
N LEU A 9 -4.12 0.45 -15.52
CA LEU A 9 -4.61 -0.83 -16.04
C LEU A 9 -3.54 -1.45 -16.93
N HIS A 10 -2.46 -1.90 -16.29
CA HIS A 10 -1.63 -2.97 -16.86
C HIS A 10 -1.18 -3.90 -15.73
N VAL A 11 -2.14 -4.68 -15.21
CA VAL A 11 -1.84 -5.85 -14.37
C VAL A 11 -1.83 -7.06 -15.30
N SER A 12 -0.68 -7.32 -15.93
CA SER A 12 -0.46 -8.51 -16.76
C SER A 12 -0.19 -9.76 -15.91
N GLU A 13 0.06 -9.61 -14.61
CA GLU A 13 0.37 -10.71 -13.70
C GLU A 13 -0.47 -10.59 -12.41
N PRO A 14 -1.25 -11.63 -12.05
CA PRO A 14 -2.03 -11.62 -10.82
C PRO A 14 -1.09 -11.57 -9.62
N GLN A 15 -1.22 -10.50 -8.89
CA GLN A 15 -0.32 -10.19 -7.81
C GLN A 15 -0.69 -10.98 -6.53
N PRO A 16 0.28 -11.35 -5.67
CA PRO A 16 0.05 -12.31 -4.58
C PRO A 16 -0.97 -11.88 -3.53
N TRP A 17 -1.19 -10.57 -3.35
CA TRP A 17 -2.19 -10.05 -2.43
C TRP A 17 -3.63 -10.23 -2.93
N PHE A 18 -3.84 -10.38 -4.24
CA PHE A 18 -5.19 -10.51 -4.78
C PHE A 18 -5.85 -11.85 -4.37
N PRO A 19 -5.22 -13.02 -4.56
CA PRO A 19 -5.73 -14.28 -4.01
C PRO A 19 -5.91 -14.24 -2.49
N CYS A 20 -4.95 -13.67 -1.76
CA CYS A 20 -5.02 -13.52 -0.30
C CYS A 20 -6.22 -12.67 0.13
N SER A 21 -6.52 -11.59 -0.59
CA SER A 21 -7.70 -10.74 -0.33
C SER A 21 -9.01 -11.48 -0.57
N GLN A 22 -9.07 -12.32 -1.61
CA GLN A 22 -10.24 -13.16 -1.88
C GLN A 22 -10.43 -14.25 -0.81
N GLU A 23 -9.34 -14.85 -0.34
CA GLU A 23 -9.37 -15.82 0.77
C GLU A 23 -9.82 -15.18 2.09
N TYR A 24 -9.34 -13.96 2.37
CA TYR A 24 -9.79 -13.20 3.54
C TYR A 24 -11.32 -13.03 3.54
N LEU A 25 -11.90 -12.63 2.40
CA LEU A 25 -13.37 -12.50 2.28
C LEU A 25 -14.10 -13.84 2.47
N LYS A 26 -13.55 -14.96 1.98
CA LYS A 26 -14.16 -16.29 2.17
C LYS A 26 -14.14 -16.75 3.63
N SER A 27 -13.15 -16.31 4.41
CA SER A 27 -13.02 -16.65 5.83
C SER A 27 -13.90 -15.79 6.74
N ASP A 28 -14.48 -14.72 6.20
CA ASP A 28 -15.33 -13.83 6.95
C ASP A 28 -16.67 -14.51 7.30
N PRO A 29 -17.13 -14.47 8.56
CA PRO A 29 -18.37 -15.13 8.97
C PRO A 29 -19.63 -14.43 8.47
N SER A 30 -19.52 -13.25 7.85
CA SER A 30 -20.64 -12.60 7.16
C SER A 30 -20.78 -13.08 5.72
N GLU A 31 -21.88 -12.74 5.06
CA GLU A 31 -22.14 -13.10 3.65
C GLU A 31 -21.31 -12.27 2.64
N ARG A 32 -20.16 -11.72 3.05
CA ARG A 32 -19.29 -10.97 2.16
C ARG A 32 -18.61 -11.90 1.15
N SER A 33 -18.74 -11.57 -0.12
CA SER A 33 -18.01 -12.22 -1.21
C SER A 33 -17.29 -11.19 -2.08
N HIS A 34 -16.25 -11.61 -2.79
CA HIS A 34 -15.56 -10.76 -3.77
C HIS A 34 -16.44 -10.39 -4.99
N GLU A 35 -17.58 -11.07 -5.18
CA GLU A 35 -18.57 -10.73 -6.20
C GLU A 35 -19.47 -9.58 -5.76
N LEU A 36 -19.67 -9.41 -4.45
CA LEU A 36 -20.53 -8.38 -3.85
C LEU A 36 -19.74 -7.19 -3.32
N ASN A 37 -18.43 -7.33 -3.15
CA ASN A 37 -17.57 -6.33 -2.51
C ASN A 37 -16.39 -5.95 -3.40
N LEU A 38 -16.07 -4.66 -3.44
CA LEU A 38 -14.95 -4.14 -4.20
C LEU A 38 -13.64 -4.34 -3.43
N ILE A 39 -12.60 -4.79 -4.14
CA ILE A 39 -11.23 -4.87 -3.65
C ILE A 39 -10.41 -3.79 -4.35
N PHE A 40 -9.85 -2.86 -3.58
CA PHE A 40 -8.97 -1.81 -4.08
C PHE A 40 -7.51 -2.10 -3.72
N THR A 41 -6.60 -1.91 -4.68
CA THR A 41 -5.16 -1.90 -4.38
C THR A 41 -4.74 -0.47 -4.05
N VAL A 42 -4.19 -0.28 -2.86
CA VAL A 42 -3.59 0.98 -2.41
C VAL A 42 -2.08 0.80 -2.34
N LYS A 43 -1.33 1.74 -2.92
CA LYS A 43 0.13 1.72 -2.88
C LYS A 43 0.64 2.62 -1.77
N GLN A 44 1.64 2.16 -1.04
CA GLN A 44 2.31 2.93 -0.01
C GLN A 44 2.91 4.21 -0.62
N GLY A 45 2.63 5.36 0.00
CA GLY A 45 3.07 6.69 -0.47
C GLY A 45 2.15 7.35 -1.49
N ASP A 46 1.24 6.58 -2.11
CA ASP A 46 0.25 7.06 -3.07
C ASP A 46 -1.18 6.81 -2.56
N GLU A 47 -1.38 6.87 -1.23
CA GLU A 47 -2.69 6.60 -0.65
C GLU A 47 -3.73 7.67 -1.05
N PRO A 48 -4.95 7.27 -1.47
CA PRO A 48 -6.05 8.22 -1.73
C PRO A 48 -6.54 8.91 -0.45
N ASP A 49 -7.08 10.12 -0.57
CA ASP A 49 -7.56 10.88 0.60
C ASP A 49 -8.75 10.19 1.30
N SER A 50 -9.60 9.50 0.54
CA SER A 50 -10.66 8.67 1.11
C SER A 50 -10.11 7.57 2.02
N PHE A 51 -8.98 6.98 1.67
CA PHE A 51 -8.30 5.98 2.51
C PHE A 51 -7.67 6.63 3.75
N LYS A 52 -6.95 7.75 3.58
CA LYS A 52 -6.31 8.48 4.70
C LYS A 52 -7.31 8.94 5.75
N SER A 53 -8.50 9.36 5.33
CA SER A 53 -9.56 9.84 6.23
C SER A 53 -10.13 8.78 7.18
N LEU A 54 -9.86 7.49 6.94
CA LEU A 54 -10.25 6.40 7.83
C LEU A 54 -9.41 6.36 9.12
N PHE A 55 -8.32 7.12 9.17
CA PHE A 55 -7.40 7.18 10.30
C PHE A 55 -7.59 8.51 11.06
N PRO A 56 -7.54 8.52 12.41
CA PRO A 56 -7.70 9.74 13.21
C PRO A 56 -6.68 10.84 12.90
N SER A 57 -5.48 10.45 12.49
CA SER A 57 -4.41 11.33 12.04
C SER A 57 -3.59 10.61 10.97
N TRP A 58 -3.12 11.35 9.97
CA TRP A 58 -2.26 10.84 8.93
C TRP A 58 -1.04 11.75 8.80
N ASP A 59 0.15 11.21 9.02
CA ASP A 59 1.40 11.94 8.83
C ASP A 59 1.87 11.79 7.36
N PRO A 60 1.86 12.87 6.56
CA PRO A 60 2.25 12.80 5.15
C PRO A 60 3.74 12.50 4.95
N ALA A 61 4.60 12.78 5.94
CA ALA A 61 6.04 12.58 5.83
C ALA A 61 6.48 11.20 6.35
N HIS A 62 5.54 10.38 6.86
CA HIS A 62 5.87 9.13 7.55
C HIS A 62 6.79 8.22 6.73
N TRP A 63 6.48 8.02 5.43
CA TRP A 63 7.27 7.13 4.58
C TRP A 63 8.66 7.70 4.24
N GLU A 64 8.78 9.01 4.04
CA GLU A 64 10.06 9.67 3.80
C GLU A 64 10.98 9.58 5.02
N ASP A 65 10.41 9.76 6.21
CA ASP A 65 11.13 9.65 7.48
C ASP A 65 11.62 8.22 7.73
N GLN A 66 10.82 7.20 7.41
CA GLN A 66 11.26 5.80 7.52
C GLN A 66 12.46 5.49 6.62
N VAL A 67 12.43 5.95 5.36
CA VAL A 67 13.56 5.78 4.43
C VAL A 67 14.80 6.48 4.98
N ARG A 68 14.65 7.72 5.46
CA ARG A 68 15.75 8.51 6.03
C ARG A 68 16.36 7.83 7.25
N ILE A 69 15.53 7.40 8.19
CA ILE A 69 15.96 6.73 9.43
C ILE A 69 16.69 5.42 9.08
N SER A 70 16.14 4.63 8.16
CA SER A 70 16.77 3.40 7.68
C SER A 70 18.16 3.65 7.09
N ALA A 71 18.32 4.69 6.26
CA ALA A 71 19.61 5.04 5.66
C ALA A 71 20.65 5.46 6.71
N ILE A 72 20.23 6.21 7.74
CA ILE A 72 21.11 6.59 8.86
C ILE A 72 21.57 5.35 9.62
N TRP A 73 20.65 4.44 9.94
CA TRP A 73 21.00 3.19 10.62
C TRP A 73 21.98 2.35 9.80
N ALA A 74 21.76 2.21 8.50
CA ALA A 74 22.69 1.52 7.61
C ALA A 74 24.09 2.13 7.71
N ALA A 75 24.22 3.46 7.57
CA ALA A 75 25.51 4.15 7.67
C ALA A 75 26.20 3.97 9.04
N LEU A 76 25.43 3.99 10.13
CA LEU A 76 25.96 3.79 11.48
C LEU A 76 26.41 2.34 11.74
N THR A 77 25.76 1.36 11.11
CA THR A 77 26.13 -0.06 11.23
C THR A 77 27.36 -0.43 10.41
N THR A 78 27.53 0.16 9.21
CA THR A 78 28.70 -0.08 8.35
C THR A 78 30.01 0.43 8.95
N ASN A 79 29.99 1.57 9.65
CA ASN A 79 31.18 2.15 10.28
C ASN A 79 31.59 1.49 11.62
N ARG A 80 30.83 0.51 12.13
CA ARG A 80 31.14 -0.21 13.38
C ARG A 80 31.81 -1.58 13.18
N THR A 81 31.93 -2.06 11.94
CA THR A 81 32.47 -3.40 11.64
C THR A 81 33.89 -3.38 11.05
N VAL A 82 34.76 -2.53 11.60
CA VAL A 82 36.22 -2.64 11.43
C VAL A 82 36.90 -2.93 12.76
#